data_AF-A0A3M1RGA6-F1
#
_entry.id   AF-A0A3M1RGA6-F1
#
_cell.length_a   1.000
_cell.length_b   1.000
_cell.length_c   1.000
_cell.angle_alpha   90.00
_cell.angle_beta   90.00
_cell.angle_gamma   90.00
#
_symmetry.space_group_name_H-M   'P 1'
#
loop_
_entity.id
_entity.type
_entity.pdbx_description
1 polymer ?
#
loop_
_entity_poly.entity_id
_entity_poly.type
_entity_poly.pdbx_seq_one_letter_code
_entity_poly.pdbx_strand_id
1 'polypeptide(L)'
;MVASHAKSTEPPPASATIDWDDQLRRHDRWLRAVVAARVGERQAVEEVMQEVALAAVKQQAPIQDPTKVAPWLYRLAVRQALLYRRKMGRRRKLARRYAEHVAAQPKSED
;
A
#
# COMPACT_ATOMS: atom_id res chain seq x y z
N MET A 1 -31.13 50.48 20.19
CA MET A 1 -29.68 50.28 20.00
C MET A 1 -29.36 48.88 20.50
N VAL A 2 -29.52 47.87 19.64
CA VAL A 2 -29.38 46.45 20.02
C VAL A 2 -28.01 46.00 19.52
N ALA A 3 -27.10 45.74 20.45
CA ALA A 3 -25.77 45.25 20.15
C ALA A 3 -25.88 43.80 19.67
N SER A 4 -25.82 43.62 18.35
CA SER A 4 -25.74 42.32 17.69
C SER A 4 -24.45 41.65 18.14
N HIS A 5 -24.57 40.54 18.87
CA HIS A 5 -23.44 39.67 19.16
C HIS A 5 -23.00 39.06 17.83
N ALA A 6 -21.97 39.63 17.23
CA ALA A 6 -21.22 38.99 16.16
C ALA A 6 -20.73 37.65 16.74
N LYS A 7 -21.33 36.54 16.28
CA LYS A 7 -20.77 35.22 16.51
C LYS A 7 -19.35 35.27 15.94
N SER A 8 -18.37 35.14 16.81
CA SER A 8 -16.99 34.87 16.41
C SER A 8 -17.02 33.65 15.49
N THR A 9 -16.73 33.89 14.21
CA THR A 9 -16.54 32.84 13.22
C THR A 9 -15.16 32.23 13.46
N GLU A 10 -15.03 31.50 14.56
CA GLU A 10 -13.86 30.65 14.78
C GLU A 10 -13.96 29.51 13.77
N PRO A 11 -12.97 29.31 12.87
CA PRO A 11 -12.98 28.15 12.00
C PRO A 11 -12.99 26.89 12.90
N PRO A 12 -13.81 25.88 12.59
CA PRO A 12 -13.82 24.65 13.37
C PRO A 12 -12.40 24.10 13.48
N PRO A 13 -11.97 23.55 14.63
CA PRO A 13 -10.63 22.98 14.76
C PRO A 13 -10.48 21.97 13.62
N ALA A 14 -9.50 22.21 12.74
CA ALA A 14 -9.24 21.34 11.61
C ALA A 14 -9.15 19.92 12.15
N SER A 15 -10.12 19.07 11.82
CA SER A 15 -10.02 17.63 12.04
C SER A 15 -8.64 17.21 11.56
N ALA A 16 -7.82 16.68 12.48
CA ALA A 16 -6.40 16.45 12.25
C ALA A 16 -6.23 15.43 11.13
N THR A 17 -6.20 15.93 9.90
CA THR A 17 -6.02 15.12 8.70
C THR A 17 -4.61 14.57 8.80
N ILE A 18 -4.48 13.25 8.88
CA ILE A 18 -3.19 12.61 9.00
C ILE A 18 -2.33 12.99 7.79
N ASP A 19 -1.17 13.59 8.05
CA ASP A 19 -0.15 13.78 7.03
C ASP A 19 0.48 12.43 6.69
N TRP A 20 -0.09 11.75 5.69
CA TRP A 20 0.36 10.43 5.27
C TRP A 20 1.79 10.44 4.73
N ASP A 21 2.25 11.55 4.17
CA ASP A 21 3.60 11.67 3.62
C ASP A 21 4.64 11.71 4.75
N ASP A 22 4.40 12.50 5.80
CA ASP A 22 5.22 12.46 7.04
C ASP A 22 5.19 11.08 7.71
N GLN A 23 4.01 10.47 7.86
CA GLN A 23 3.89 9.17 8.52
C GLN A 23 4.62 8.07 7.74
N LEU A 24 4.49 8.03 6.41
CA LEU A 24 5.19 7.06 5.57
C LEU A 24 6.71 7.26 5.65
N ARG A 25 7.20 8.51 5.60
CA ARG A 25 8.63 8.80 5.79
C ARG A 25 9.15 8.35 7.15
N ARG A 26 8.43 8.68 8.24
CA ARG A 26 8.80 8.29 9.60
C ARG A 26 8.93 6.77 9.76
N HIS A 27 8.12 6.01 9.03
CA HIS A 27 8.06 4.56 9.10
C HIS A 27 8.76 3.81 7.95
N ASP A 28 9.38 4.51 7.00
CA ASP A 28 9.88 3.95 5.74
C ASP A 28 10.84 2.76 5.94
N ARG A 29 11.94 2.97 6.68
CA ARG A 29 12.96 1.93 6.91
C ARG A 29 12.36 0.67 7.54
N TRP A 30 11.45 0.84 8.49
CA TRP A 30 10.79 -0.27 9.17
C TRP A 30 9.81 -1.00 8.25
N LEU A 31 8.99 -0.28 7.48
CA LEU A 31 8.06 -0.88 6.52
C LEU A 31 8.81 -1.64 5.43
N ARG A 32 9.92 -1.10 4.93
CA ARG A 32 10.79 -1.79 3.97
C ARG A 32 11.32 -3.11 4.52
N ALA A 33 11.74 -3.14 5.78
CA ALA A 33 12.16 -4.40 6.43
C ALA A 33 11.01 -5.41 6.55
N VAL A 34 9.81 -4.95 6.95
CA VAL A 34 8.59 -5.77 7.04
C VAL A 34 8.23 -6.38 5.68
N VAL A 35 8.30 -5.57 4.61
CA VAL A 35 8.02 -5.99 3.23
C VAL A 35 9.09 -6.96 2.75
N ALA A 36 10.38 -6.62 2.90
CA ALA A 36 11.51 -7.44 2.46
C ALA A 36 11.45 -8.86 3.05
N ALA A 37 11.13 -8.98 4.34
CA ALA A 37 10.98 -10.27 5.02
C ALA A 37 9.84 -11.14 4.45
N ARG A 38 8.90 -10.56 3.69
CA ARG A 38 7.72 -11.27 3.17
C ARG A 38 7.80 -11.55 1.68
N VAL A 39 8.29 -10.60 0.88
CA VAL A 39 8.28 -10.74 -0.59
C VAL A 39 9.28 -11.78 -1.09
N GLY A 40 10.37 -12.01 -0.34
CA GLY A 40 11.40 -13.01 -0.67
C GLY A 40 12.34 -12.59 -1.80
N GLU A 41 12.12 -11.43 -2.41
CA GLU A 41 12.94 -10.90 -3.50
C GLU A 41 13.14 -9.38 -3.32
N ARG A 42 14.40 -8.91 -3.28
CA ARG A 42 14.72 -7.52 -2.87
C ARG A 42 14.15 -6.48 -3.85
N GLN A 43 14.14 -6.79 -5.14
CA GLN A 43 13.62 -5.93 -6.19
C GLN A 43 12.12 -5.63 -6.05
N ALA A 44 11.35 -6.49 -5.37
CA ALA A 44 9.91 -6.30 -5.18
C ALA A 44 9.57 -5.30 -4.08
N VAL A 45 10.55 -4.92 -3.24
CA VAL A 45 10.29 -4.05 -2.09
C VAL A 45 9.77 -2.69 -2.55
N GLU A 46 10.35 -2.09 -3.59
CA GLU A 46 9.90 -0.80 -4.11
C GLU A 46 8.46 -0.87 -4.66
N GLU A 47 8.13 -1.88 -5.48
CA GLU A 47 6.78 -2.06 -6.03
C GLU A 47 5.76 -2.18 -4.89
N VAL A 48 6.05 -2.98 -3.87
CA VAL A 48 5.14 -3.15 -2.74
C VAL A 48 5.04 -1.89 -1.89
N MET A 49 6.14 -1.16 -1.68
CA MET A 49 6.12 0.12 -0.95
C MET A 49 5.28 1.18 -1.68
N GLN A 50 5.32 1.21 -3.01
CA GLN A 50 4.44 2.07 -3.81
C GLN A 50 2.96 1.71 -3.62
N GLU A 51 2.61 0.42 -3.62
CA GLU A 51 1.24 -0.05 -3.38
C GLU A 51 0.76 0.22 -1.94
N VAL A 52 1.68 0.19 -0.96
CA VAL A 52 1.40 0.61 0.42
C VAL A 52 1.09 2.10 0.47
N ALA A 53 1.92 2.94 -0.13
CA ALA A 53 1.70 4.39 -0.17
C ALA A 53 0.39 4.74 -0.89
N LEU A 54 0.14 4.13 -2.05
CA LEU A 54 -1.08 4.31 -2.83
C LEU A 54 -2.32 3.93 -2.02
N ALA A 55 -2.29 2.79 -1.33
CA ALA A 55 -3.40 2.36 -0.49
C ALA A 55 -3.56 3.24 0.75
N ALA A 56 -2.46 3.76 1.32
CA ALA A 56 -2.52 4.65 2.47
C ALA A 56 -3.29 5.94 2.16
N VAL A 57 -2.95 6.58 1.04
CA VAL A 57 -3.61 7.81 0.58
C VAL A 57 -5.04 7.54 0.11
N LYS A 58 -5.27 6.50 -0.70
CA LYS A 58 -6.61 6.19 -1.22
C LYS A 58 -7.61 5.83 -0.14
N GLN A 59 -7.17 5.05 0.85
CA GLN A 59 -8.06 4.54 1.86
C GLN A 59 -8.40 5.59 2.92
N GLN A 60 -7.66 6.72 2.96
CA GLN A 60 -7.75 7.77 3.98
C GLN A 60 -8.15 7.17 5.32
N ALA A 61 -7.36 6.19 5.78
CA ALA A 61 -7.80 5.21 6.77
C ALA A 61 -8.65 5.90 7.85
N PRO A 62 -9.80 5.34 8.28
CA PRO A 62 -10.69 5.98 9.27
C PRO A 62 -10.05 6.17 10.66
N ILE A 63 -8.73 6.04 10.73
CA ILE A 63 -7.86 6.37 11.82
C ILE A 63 -7.92 7.89 12.02
N GLN A 64 -8.69 8.28 13.02
CA GLN A 64 -8.67 9.63 13.55
C GLN A 64 -7.61 9.78 14.65
N ASP A 65 -7.05 8.66 15.14
CA ASP A 65 -6.04 8.59 16.20
C ASP A 65 -4.65 8.34 15.60
N PRO A 66 -3.76 9.35 15.58
CA PRO A 66 -2.39 9.22 15.05
C PRO A 66 -1.58 8.11 15.71
N THR A 67 -1.87 7.75 16.97
CA THR A 67 -1.13 6.69 17.68
C THR A 67 -1.37 5.30 17.09
N LYS A 68 -2.43 5.13 16.28
CA LYS A 68 -2.79 3.86 15.62
C LYS A 68 -2.24 3.74 14.20
N VAL A 69 -1.53 4.74 13.70
CA VAL A 69 -0.97 4.73 12.34
C VAL A 69 0.03 3.60 12.14
N ALA A 70 1.02 3.45 13.04
CA ALA A 70 2.03 2.41 12.93
C ALA A 70 1.45 0.97 12.87
N PRO A 71 0.60 0.52 13.83
CA PRO A 71 0.03 -0.84 13.77
C PRO A 71 -0.90 -1.04 12.56
N TRP A 72 -1.50 0.02 12.03
CA TRP A 72 -2.26 -0.07 10.79
C TRP A 72 -1.37 -0.18 9.55
N LEU A 73 -0.33 0.64 9.44
CA LEU A 73 0.66 0.57 8.35
C LEU A 73 1.32 -0.81 8.29
N TYR A 74 1.60 -1.42 9.43
CA TYR A 74 2.06 -2.82 9.49
C TYR A 74 1.08 -3.76 8.79
N ARG A 75 -0.21 -3.73 9.18
CA ARG A 75 -1.23 -4.61 8.58
C ARG A 75 -1.37 -4.35 7.08
N LEU A 76 -1.33 -3.10 6.66
CA LEU A 76 -1.39 -2.73 5.25
C LEU A 76 -0.18 -3.28 4.47
N ALA A 77 1.03 -3.11 4.98
CA ALA A 77 2.25 -3.64 4.38
C ALA A 77 2.24 -5.18 4.25
N VAL A 78 1.80 -5.88 5.31
CA VAL A 78 1.64 -7.34 5.25
C VAL A 78 0.63 -7.75 4.17
N ARG A 79 -0.52 -7.07 4.12
CA ARG A 79 -1.56 -7.34 3.11
C ARG A 79 -1.02 -7.14 1.69
N GLN A 80 -0.34 -6.02 1.42
CA GLN A 80 0.20 -5.74 0.09
C GLN A 80 1.30 -6.74 -0.31
N ALA A 81 2.18 -7.12 0.60
CA ALA A 81 3.18 -8.16 0.33
C ALA A 81 2.52 -9.52 -0.02
N LEU A 82 1.45 -9.91 0.68
CA LEU A 82 0.73 -11.14 0.36
C LEU A 82 0.00 -11.08 -1.00
N LEU A 83 -0.60 -9.94 -1.33
CA LEU A 83 -1.24 -9.72 -2.64
C LEU A 83 -0.21 -9.78 -3.77
N TYR A 84 0.95 -9.15 -3.58
CA TYR A 84 2.08 -9.24 -4.50
C TYR A 84 2.50 -10.70 -4.75
N ARG A 85 2.73 -11.47 -3.68
CA ARG A 85 3.09 -12.89 -3.82
C ARG A 85 2.04 -13.71 -4.57
N ARG A 86 0.75 -13.44 -4.32
CA ARG A 86 -0.35 -14.09 -5.06
C ARG A 86 -0.34 -13.71 -6.54
N LYS A 87 -0.13 -12.43 -6.87
CA LYS A 87 0.01 -11.93 -8.26
C LYS A 87 1.17 -12.63 -8.96
N MET A 88 2.34 -12.69 -8.34
CA MET A 88 3.53 -13.36 -8.90
C MET A 88 3.36 -14.87 -9.03
N GLY A 89 2.70 -15.52 -8.07
CA GLY A 89 2.35 -16.94 -8.16
C GLY A 89 1.46 -17.25 -9.37
N ARG A 90 0.43 -16.42 -9.61
CA ARG A 90 -0.42 -16.54 -10.80
C ARG A 90 0.38 -16.31 -12.10
N ARG A 91 1.26 -15.29 -12.14
CA ARG A 91 2.11 -14.99 -13.30
C ARG A 91 3.03 -16.17 -13.64
N ARG A 92 3.70 -16.75 -12.63
CA ARG A 92 4.54 -17.95 -12.82
C ARG A 92 3.75 -19.14 -13.34
N LYS A 93 2.56 -19.40 -12.78
CA LYS A 93 1.70 -20.50 -13.23
C LYS A 93 1.26 -20.33 -14.69
N LEU A 94 0.92 -19.10 -15.10
CA LEU A 94 0.56 -18.80 -16.48
C LEU A 94 1.74 -19.02 -17.44
N ALA A 95 2.91 -18.45 -17.11
CA ALA A 95 4.13 -18.61 -17.93
C ALA A 95 4.52 -20.07 -18.09
N ARG A 96 4.44 -20.86 -17.01
CA ARG A 96 4.72 -22.30 -17.05
C ARG A 96 3.79 -23.04 -18.01
N ARG A 97 2.48 -22.82 -17.89
CA ARG A 97 1.48 -23.45 -18.78
C ARG A 97 1.72 -23.09 -20.25
N TYR A 98 2.04 -21.82 -20.52
CA TYR A 98 2.34 -21.39 -21.87
C TYR A 98 3.58 -22.10 -22.44
N ALA A 99 4.66 -22.20 -21.66
CA ALA A 99 5.85 -22.93 -22.06
C ALA A 99 5.57 -24.43 -22.32
N GLU A 100 4.77 -25.07 -21.46
CA GLU A 100 4.31 -26.45 -21.65
C GLU A 100 3.53 -26.61 -22.96
N HIS A 101 2.62 -25.67 -23.28
CA HIS A 101 1.86 -25.68 -24.54
C HIS A 101 2.74 -25.49 -25.78
N VAL A 102 3.68 -24.55 -25.76
CA VAL A 102 4.59 -24.31 -26.89
C VAL A 102 5.50 -25.50 -27.13
N ALA A 103 6.05 -26.11 -26.07
CA ALA A 103 6.90 -27.29 -26.20
C ALA A 103 6.15 -28.54 -26.71
N ALA A 104 4.85 -28.64 -26.44
CA ALA A 104 4.00 -29.74 -26.87
C ALA A 104 3.48 -29.59 -28.31
N GLN A 105 3.59 -28.41 -28.93
CA GLN A 105 3.28 -28.25 -30.35
C GLN A 105 4.44 -28.79 -31.18
N PRO A 106 4.22 -29.81 -32.03
CA PRO A 106 5.27 -30.29 -32.93
C PRO A 106 5.70 -29.13 -33.82
N LYS A 107 7.01 -28.95 -33.97
CA LYS A 107 7.60 -28.03 -34.93
C LYS A 107 7.04 -28.43 -36.29
N SER A 108 6.16 -27.63 -36.89
CA SER A 108 5.80 -27.82 -38.29
C SER A 108 7.08 -27.59 -39.10
N GLU A 109 7.66 -28.68 -39.59
CA GLU A 109 8.77 -28.67 -40.53
C GLU A 109 8.27 -28.08 -41.86
N ASP A 110 8.89 -26.97 -42.26
CA ASP A 110 8.93 -26.50 -43.67
C ASP A 110 9.97 -27.32 -44.45
#